data_AF-A0A6N9IWN5-F1
#
_entry.id   AF-A0A6N9IWN5-F1
#
_cell.length_a   1.000
_cell.length_b   1.000
_cell.length_c   1.000
_cell.angle_alpha   90.00
_cell.angle_beta   90.00
_cell.angle_gamma   90.00
#
_symmetry.space_group_name_H-M   'P 1'
#
loop_
_entity.id
_entity.type
_entity.pdbx_description
1 polymer ?
#
loop_
_entity_poly.entity_id
_entity_poly.type
_entity_poly.pdbx_seq_one_letter_code
_entity_poly.pdbx_strand_id
1 'polypeptide(L)'
;MKVLKALIFLFVFGWLSTGQVLEAGALLQDLENQLMCKCDDKCGKVLINCTCSTSDKTRAKFTKMLESGLTVEQIVKMQVDEYGETVLSAPTKFGFNLTAWMTPFVALIAGGFGVRKILQAWVGKKGDNGPIETPVAEPEISKKYSKRLKDELDGIEL
;
A
#
# COMPACT_ATOMS: atom_id res chain seq x y z
N MET A 1 33.42 -19.20 9.55
CA MET A 1 32.68 -18.47 8.48
C MET A 1 32.32 -19.32 7.26
N LYS A 2 33.20 -20.21 6.75
CA LYS A 2 32.91 -21.05 5.57
C LYS A 2 31.82 -22.12 5.82
N VAL A 3 31.84 -22.77 6.98
CA VAL A 3 30.82 -23.74 7.43
C VAL A 3 29.43 -23.12 7.64
N LEU A 4 29.36 -21.86 8.08
CA LEU A 4 28.08 -21.13 8.24
C LEU A 4 27.42 -20.84 6.88
N LYS A 5 28.23 -20.44 5.87
CA LYS A 5 27.74 -20.25 4.49
C LYS A 5 27.28 -21.55 3.84
N ALA A 6 27.96 -22.68 4.11
CA ALA A 6 27.57 -23.99 3.60
C ALA A 6 26.25 -24.49 4.21
N LEU A 7 26.03 -24.24 5.51
CA LEU A 7 24.78 -24.59 6.20
C LEU A 7 23.60 -23.72 5.72
N ILE A 8 23.83 -22.42 5.46
CA ILE A 8 22.81 -21.54 4.86
C ILE A 8 22.45 -22.00 3.44
N PHE A 9 23.44 -22.42 2.64
CA PHE A 9 23.20 -22.96 1.29
C PHE A 9 22.39 -24.27 1.33
N LEU A 10 22.71 -25.19 2.23
CA LEU A 10 21.94 -26.45 2.40
C LEU A 10 20.51 -26.21 2.89
N PHE A 11 20.31 -25.20 3.73
CA PHE A 11 18.97 -24.84 4.22
C PHE A 11 18.11 -24.19 3.13
N VAL A 12 18.71 -23.32 2.29
CA VAL A 12 18.04 -22.73 1.11
C VAL A 12 17.74 -23.79 0.05
N PHE A 13 18.64 -24.76 -0.16
CA PHE A 13 18.45 -25.83 -1.14
C PHE A 13 17.44 -26.89 -0.65
N GLY A 14 17.43 -27.18 0.66
CA GLY A 14 16.50 -28.11 1.29
C GLY A 14 15.06 -27.60 1.32
N TRP A 15 14.86 -26.29 1.45
CA TRP A 15 13.51 -25.70 1.40
C TRP A 15 12.90 -25.68 -0.01
N LEU A 16 13.71 -25.79 -1.06
CA LEU A 16 13.23 -25.75 -2.44
C LEU A 16 12.55 -27.05 -2.91
N SER A 17 12.61 -28.12 -2.10
CA SER A 17 12.18 -29.47 -2.52
C SER A 17 10.82 -29.92 -1.96
N THR A 18 10.12 -29.09 -1.19
CA THR A 18 8.71 -29.40 -0.85
C THR A 18 7.83 -29.03 -2.04
N GLY A 19 7.84 -29.90 -3.05
CA GLY A 19 6.81 -29.94 -4.08
C GLY A 19 5.49 -30.26 -3.40
N GLN A 20 4.70 -29.21 -3.17
CA GLN A 20 3.33 -29.33 -2.72
C GLN A 20 2.51 -29.97 -3.84
N VAL A 21 2.22 -31.27 -3.68
CA VAL A 21 1.21 -31.95 -4.49
C VAL A 21 -0.12 -31.37 -4.04
N LEU A 22 -0.58 -30.31 -4.70
CA LEU A 22 -1.92 -29.80 -4.49
C LEU A 22 -2.93 -30.76 -5.11
N GLU A 23 -3.91 -31.13 -4.30
CA GLU A 23 -5.02 -31.98 -4.71
C GLU A 23 -5.84 -31.28 -5.81
N ALA A 24 -6.23 -32.02 -6.85
CA ALA A 24 -6.92 -31.47 -8.02
C ALA A 24 -8.21 -30.69 -7.65
N GLY A 25 -8.88 -31.08 -6.57
CA GLY A 25 -10.05 -30.36 -6.03
C GLY A 25 -9.71 -28.96 -5.51
N ALA A 26 -8.56 -28.79 -4.83
CA ALA A 26 -8.12 -27.49 -4.33
C ALA A 26 -7.71 -26.55 -5.48
N LEU A 27 -7.06 -27.11 -6.52
CA LEU A 27 -6.69 -26.35 -7.73
C LEU A 27 -7.92 -25.86 -8.50
N LEU A 28 -8.95 -26.71 -8.61
CA LEU A 28 -10.21 -26.34 -9.26
C LEU A 28 -10.93 -25.25 -8.47
N GLN A 29 -10.99 -25.35 -7.15
CA GLN A 29 -11.59 -24.31 -6.31
C GLN A 29 -10.83 -22.98 -6.43
N ASP A 30 -9.50 -23.01 -6.55
CA ASP A 30 -8.70 -21.80 -6.76
C ASP A 30 -9.00 -21.14 -8.13
N LEU A 31 -9.12 -21.94 -9.19
CA LEU A 31 -9.57 -21.45 -10.51
C LEU A 31 -10.96 -20.80 -10.44
N GLU A 32 -11.89 -21.46 -9.76
CA GLU A 32 -13.25 -20.95 -9.60
C GLU A 32 -13.30 -19.63 -8.83
N ASN A 33 -12.37 -19.42 -7.89
CA ASN A 33 -12.25 -18.17 -7.14
C ASN A 33 -11.62 -17.04 -7.95
N GLN A 34 -10.69 -17.36 -8.84
CA GLN A 34 -9.95 -16.38 -9.64
C GLN A 34 -10.70 -15.93 -10.91
N LEU A 35 -11.73 -16.65 -11.34
CA LEU A 35 -12.43 -16.42 -12.60
C LEU A 35 -13.92 -16.08 -12.41
N MET A 36 -14.42 -15.23 -13.29
CA MET A 36 -15.83 -14.84 -13.40
C MET A 36 -16.57 -15.76 -14.37
N CYS A 37 -17.83 -16.07 -14.06
CA CYS A 37 -18.66 -16.85 -14.97
C CYS A 37 -19.06 -16.02 -16.19
N LYS A 38 -18.66 -16.46 -17.39
CA LYS A 38 -19.05 -15.86 -18.68
C LYS A 38 -20.28 -16.57 -19.26
N CYS A 39 -21.40 -16.51 -18.54
CA CYS A 39 -22.68 -16.97 -19.08
C CYS A 39 -23.37 -15.85 -19.87
N ASP A 40 -24.15 -16.24 -20.88
CA ASP A 40 -24.92 -15.33 -21.72
C ASP A 40 -25.96 -14.51 -20.92
N ASP A 41 -26.42 -15.07 -19.80
CA ASP A 41 -27.38 -14.45 -18.88
C ASP A 41 -26.78 -13.30 -18.04
N LYS A 42 -25.50 -12.95 -18.26
CA LYS A 42 -24.79 -11.85 -17.57
C LYS A 42 -24.92 -11.90 -16.04
N CYS A 43 -24.76 -13.08 -15.43
CA CYS A 43 -24.96 -13.21 -13.98
C CYS A 43 -23.96 -12.40 -13.14
N GLY A 44 -22.79 -12.04 -13.69
CA GLY A 44 -21.78 -11.20 -13.04
C GLY A 44 -21.17 -11.81 -11.77
N LYS A 45 -21.32 -13.12 -11.57
CA LYS A 45 -20.81 -13.83 -10.38
C LYS A 45 -19.45 -14.45 -10.65
N VAL A 46 -18.64 -14.52 -9.59
CA VAL A 46 -17.45 -15.38 -9.54
C VAL A 46 -17.88 -16.82 -9.83
N LEU A 47 -17.07 -17.58 -10.58
CA LEU A 47 -17.39 -18.93 -11.03
C LEU A 47 -17.76 -19.85 -9.84
N ILE A 48 -17.05 -19.73 -8.71
CA ILE A 48 -17.35 -20.50 -7.49
C ILE A 48 -18.77 -20.31 -6.96
N ASN A 49 -19.33 -19.11 -7.13
CA ASN A 49 -20.66 -18.73 -6.63
C ASN A 49 -21.75 -18.88 -7.70
N CYS A 50 -21.41 -19.45 -8.86
CA CYS A 50 -22.33 -19.64 -9.98
C CYS A 50 -22.77 -21.10 -10.10
N THR A 51 -24.04 -21.31 -10.42
CA THR A 51 -24.67 -22.64 -10.56
C THR A 51 -25.45 -22.75 -11.88
N CYS A 52 -24.96 -22.10 -12.94
CA CYS A 52 -25.58 -22.16 -14.26
C CYS A 52 -24.98 -23.30 -15.11
N SER A 53 -25.68 -23.69 -16.18
CA SER A 53 -25.20 -24.78 -17.05
C SER A 53 -23.83 -24.47 -17.68
N THR A 54 -23.54 -23.20 -17.96
CA THR A 54 -22.22 -22.75 -18.45
C THR A 54 -21.13 -22.87 -17.40
N SER A 55 -21.41 -22.56 -16.11
CA SER A 55 -20.42 -22.74 -15.04
C SER A 55 -20.06 -24.21 -14.88
N ASP A 56 -21.04 -25.11 -14.95
CA ASP A 56 -20.79 -26.54 -14.79
C ASP A 56 -19.96 -27.12 -15.94
N LYS A 57 -20.22 -26.68 -17.17
CA LYS A 57 -19.36 -27.01 -18.33
C LYS A 57 -17.94 -26.47 -18.18
N THR A 58 -17.81 -25.25 -17.67
CA THR A 58 -16.52 -24.60 -17.45
C THR A 58 -15.71 -25.33 -16.39
N ARG A 59 -16.35 -25.72 -15.28
CA ARG A 59 -15.75 -26.57 -14.24
C ARG A 59 -15.22 -27.87 -14.80
N ALA A 60 -16.05 -28.60 -15.57
CA ALA A 60 -15.63 -29.85 -16.20
C ALA A 60 -14.47 -29.65 -17.20
N LYS A 61 -14.42 -28.53 -17.92
CA LYS A 61 -13.29 -28.16 -18.79
C LYS A 61 -12.02 -27.96 -17.97
N PHE A 62 -12.09 -27.22 -16.87
CA PHE A 62 -10.95 -26.96 -15.99
C PHE A 62 -10.47 -28.21 -15.28
N THR A 63 -11.37 -29.09 -14.82
CA THR A 63 -10.98 -30.40 -14.25
C THR A 63 -10.12 -31.18 -15.24
N LYS A 64 -10.55 -31.29 -16.51
CA LYS A 64 -9.80 -31.99 -17.55
C LYS A 64 -8.44 -31.36 -17.84
N MET A 65 -8.33 -30.04 -17.78
CA MET A 65 -7.06 -29.33 -17.97
C MET A 65 -6.09 -29.58 -16.81
N LEU A 66 -6.60 -29.58 -15.57
CA LEU A 66 -5.80 -29.92 -14.40
C LEU A 66 -5.35 -31.38 -14.44
N GLU A 67 -6.24 -32.30 -14.84
CA GLU A 67 -5.91 -33.71 -15.04
C GLU A 67 -4.87 -33.93 -16.14
N SER A 68 -4.83 -33.08 -17.17
CA SER A 68 -3.79 -33.12 -18.20
C SER A 68 -2.45 -32.50 -17.75
N GLY A 69 -2.33 -32.06 -16.50
CA GLY A 69 -1.09 -31.55 -15.91
C GLY A 69 -0.85 -30.04 -16.12
N LEU A 70 -1.84 -29.28 -16.59
CA LEU A 70 -1.75 -27.82 -16.63
C LEU A 70 -1.85 -27.23 -15.22
N THR A 71 -1.11 -26.17 -14.96
CA THR A 71 -1.20 -25.45 -13.67
C THR A 71 -2.34 -24.42 -13.69
N VAL A 72 -2.77 -24.01 -12.49
CA VAL A 72 -3.82 -22.99 -12.32
C VAL A 72 -3.46 -21.71 -13.06
N GLU A 73 -2.21 -21.23 -12.93
CA GLU A 73 -1.75 -20.00 -13.55
C GLU A 73 -1.76 -20.09 -15.07
N GLN A 74 -1.43 -21.25 -15.64
CA GLN A 74 -1.49 -21.48 -17.09
C GLN A 74 -2.93 -21.41 -17.59
N ILE A 75 -3.86 -22.04 -16.87
CA ILE A 75 -5.29 -22.03 -17.24
C ILE A 75 -5.86 -20.62 -17.12
N VAL A 76 -5.56 -19.90 -16.03
CA VAL A 76 -5.98 -18.49 -15.87
C VAL A 76 -5.42 -17.64 -16.99
N LYS A 77 -4.13 -17.80 -17.33
CA LYS A 77 -3.52 -17.05 -18.42
C LYS A 77 -4.19 -17.32 -19.76
N MET A 78 -4.48 -18.57 -20.10
CA MET A 78 -5.23 -18.91 -21.32
C MET A 78 -6.61 -18.24 -21.33
N GLN A 79 -7.29 -18.23 -20.18
CA GLN A 79 -8.61 -17.61 -20.06
C GLN A 79 -8.54 -16.08 -20.21
N VAL A 80 -7.51 -15.43 -19.66
CA VAL A 80 -7.27 -14.00 -19.83
C VAL A 80 -6.89 -13.65 -21.26
N ASP A 81 -6.10 -14.50 -21.93
CA ASP A 81 -5.71 -14.29 -23.32
C ASP A 81 -6.94 -14.44 -24.26
N GLU A 82 -7.93 -15.29 -23.91
CA GLU A 82 -9.17 -15.48 -24.68
C GLU A 82 -10.25 -14.42 -24.39
N TYR A 83 -10.49 -14.06 -23.12
CA TYR A 83 -11.61 -13.21 -22.70
C TYR A 83 -11.20 -11.83 -22.16
N GLY A 84 -9.90 -11.53 -22.12
CA GLY A 84 -9.32 -10.33 -21.51
C GLY A 84 -9.32 -10.35 -19.98
N GLU A 85 -8.77 -9.30 -19.38
CA GLU A 85 -8.68 -9.18 -17.91
C GLU A 85 -10.05 -9.13 -17.20
N THR A 86 -11.14 -8.85 -17.93
CA THR A 86 -12.51 -8.83 -17.39
C THR A 86 -13.03 -10.19 -16.94
N VAL A 87 -12.33 -11.27 -17.26
CA VAL A 87 -12.65 -12.61 -16.79
C VAL A 87 -12.11 -12.88 -15.39
N LEU A 88 -11.16 -12.10 -14.92
CA LEU A 88 -10.61 -12.27 -13.58
C LEU A 88 -11.58 -11.72 -12.54
N SER A 89 -11.68 -12.41 -11.41
CA SER A 89 -12.46 -11.95 -10.26
C SER A 89 -11.83 -10.77 -9.53
N ALA A 90 -10.51 -10.66 -9.63
CA ALA A 90 -9.71 -9.58 -9.08
C ALA A 90 -8.80 -8.98 -10.17
N PRO A 91 -8.57 -7.66 -10.15
CA PRO A 91 -7.70 -7.03 -11.13
C PRO A 91 -6.26 -7.55 -10.98
N THR A 92 -5.53 -7.62 -12.10
CA THR A 92 -4.17 -8.19 -12.15
C THR A 92 -3.23 -7.44 -11.23
N LYS A 93 -2.31 -8.13 -10.55
CA LYS A 93 -1.35 -7.49 -9.63
C LYS A 93 -0.19 -6.76 -10.33
N PHE A 94 -0.28 -6.56 -11.64
CA PHE A 94 0.80 -6.02 -12.47
C PHE A 94 0.30 -4.80 -13.27
N GLY A 95 1.23 -3.96 -13.74
CA GLY A 95 0.91 -2.81 -14.58
C GLY A 95 0.25 -1.65 -13.83
N PHE A 96 -0.75 -1.02 -14.46
CA PHE A 96 -1.41 0.19 -13.95
C PHE A 96 -2.13 -0.04 -12.61
N ASN A 97 -2.68 -1.24 -12.40
CA ASN A 97 -3.37 -1.57 -11.15
C ASN A 97 -2.42 -1.52 -9.94
N LEU A 98 -1.14 -1.88 -10.13
CA LEU A 98 -0.12 -1.77 -9.08
C LEU A 98 0.24 -0.31 -8.77
N THR A 99 0.32 0.54 -9.80
CA THR A 99 0.59 1.97 -9.60
C THR A 99 -0.51 2.65 -8.80
N ALA A 100 -1.78 2.28 -8.99
CA ALA A 100 -2.89 2.81 -8.20
C ALA A 100 -2.72 2.50 -6.69
N TRP A 101 -2.23 1.30 -6.36
CA TRP A 101 -1.95 0.89 -4.99
C TRP A 101 -0.69 1.52 -4.39
N MET A 102 0.34 1.76 -5.19
CA MET A 102 1.61 2.37 -4.72
C MET A 102 1.56 3.90 -4.62
N THR A 103 0.72 4.55 -5.44
CA THR A 103 0.55 6.01 -5.48
C THR A 103 0.33 6.66 -4.11
N PRO A 104 -0.56 6.19 -3.22
CA PRO A 104 -0.78 6.83 -1.92
C PRO A 104 0.50 6.88 -1.07
N PHE A 105 1.30 5.82 -1.07
CA PHE A 105 2.56 5.77 -0.32
C PHE A 105 3.60 6.71 -0.92
N VAL A 106 3.74 6.72 -2.25
CA VAL A 106 4.66 7.62 -2.95
C VAL A 106 4.28 9.08 -2.71
N ALA A 107 2.99 9.41 -2.78
CA ALA A 107 2.48 10.75 -2.54
C ALA A 107 2.76 11.22 -1.10
N LEU A 108 2.56 10.36 -0.10
CA LEU A 108 2.87 10.67 1.30
C LEU A 108 4.36 10.92 1.53
N ILE A 109 5.23 10.06 0.96
CA ILE A 109 6.68 10.23 1.09
C ILE A 109 7.13 11.52 0.41
N ALA A 110 6.67 11.78 -0.81
CA ALA A 110 6.99 12.98 -1.57
C ALA A 110 6.49 14.24 -0.84
N GLY A 111 5.26 14.22 -0.34
CA GLY A 111 4.68 15.33 0.43
C GLY A 111 5.45 15.61 1.71
N GLY A 112 5.75 14.57 2.50
CA GLY A 112 6.54 14.70 3.73
C GLY A 112 7.94 15.25 3.47
N PHE A 113 8.61 14.80 2.41
CA PHE A 113 9.92 15.32 2.03
C PHE A 113 9.85 16.77 1.55
N GLY A 114 8.80 17.14 0.80
CA GLY A 114 8.54 18.52 0.38
C GLY A 114 8.38 19.46 1.56
N VAL A 115 7.53 19.11 2.54
CA VAL A 115 7.34 19.89 3.76
C VAL A 115 8.65 20.05 4.52
N ARG A 116 9.41 18.96 4.70
CA ARG A 116 10.73 19.00 5.38
C ARG A 116 11.69 19.97 4.69
N LYS A 117 11.79 19.96 3.36
CA LYS A 117 12.67 20.85 2.60
C LYS A 117 12.25 22.32 2.73
N ILE A 118 10.94 22.60 2.69
CA ILE A 118 10.41 23.95 2.88
C ILE A 118 10.76 24.47 4.28
N LEU A 119 10.54 23.66 5.31
CA LEU A 119 10.88 24.01 6.69
C LEU A 119 12.39 24.26 6.87
N GLN A 120 13.25 23.43 6.29
CA GLN A 120 14.71 23.62 6.32
C GLN A 120 15.14 24.91 5.61
N ALA A 121 14.53 25.24 4.47
CA ALA A 121 14.81 26.48 3.75
C ALA A 121 14.39 27.72 4.54
N TRP A 122 13.29 27.65 5.27
CA TRP A 122 12.79 28.77 6.09
C TRP A 122 13.56 28.95 7.40
N VAL A 123 13.93 27.85 8.06
CA VAL A 123 14.68 27.88 9.32
C VAL A 123 16.17 28.16 9.10
N GLY A 124 16.77 27.62 8.04
CA GLY A 124 18.19 27.85 7.71
C GLY A 124 18.51 29.30 7.36
N LYS A 125 17.54 30.08 6.88
CA LYS A 125 17.71 31.52 6.60
C LYS A 125 17.70 32.39 7.86
N LYS A 126 17.51 31.81 9.05
CA LYS A 126 17.51 32.50 10.35
C LYS A 126 18.79 32.22 11.18
N GLY A 127 19.83 31.68 10.55
CA GLY A 127 21.10 31.30 11.17
C GLY A 127 22.27 32.27 10.93
N ASP A 128 22.01 33.51 10.50
CA ASP A 128 23.02 34.59 10.49
C ASP A 128 22.48 35.82 11.24
N ASN A 129 21.99 35.58 12.46
CA ASN A 129 21.94 36.63 13.47
C ASN A 129 22.76 36.08 14.63
N GLY A 130 23.93 36.67 14.86
CA GLY A 130 24.78 36.42 16.02
C GLY A 130 24.03 36.66 17.34
N PRO A 131 24.71 36.53 18.49
CA PRO A 131 24.09 36.74 19.80
C PRO A 131 23.28 38.02 19.77
N ILE A 132 21.95 37.90 19.89
CA ILE A 132 21.07 39.05 20.04
C ILE A 132 21.30 39.53 21.47
N GLU A 133 22.39 40.28 21.67
CA GLU A 133 22.39 41.32 22.68
C GLU A 133 21.26 42.26 22.29
N THR A 134 20.12 42.08 22.95
CA THR A 134 18.98 42.97 22.79
C THR A 134 19.43 44.28 23.43
N PRO A 135 19.59 45.40 22.70
CA PRO A 135 19.53 46.69 23.35
C PRO A 135 18.09 46.80 23.80
N VAL A 136 17.84 46.63 25.10
CA VAL A 136 16.55 46.92 25.71
C VAL A 136 16.35 48.44 25.56
N ALA A 137 15.84 48.84 24.40
CA ALA A 137 15.15 50.09 24.24
C ALA A 137 13.86 49.94 25.07
N GLU A 138 13.96 50.32 26.34
CA GLU A 138 12.86 50.38 27.27
C GLU A 138 11.74 51.20 26.61
N PRO A 139 10.60 50.59 26.25
CA PRO A 139 9.60 51.30 25.50
C PRO A 139 9.02 52.40 26.40
N GLU A 140 9.00 53.65 25.93
CA GLU A 140 8.30 54.81 26.53
C GLU A 140 6.90 54.42 27.06
N ILE A 141 6.28 53.47 26.37
CA ILE A 141 5.00 52.86 26.71
C ILE A 141 5.02 52.12 28.07
N SER A 142 6.08 51.36 28.40
CA SER A 142 6.23 50.68 29.69
C SER A 142 6.34 51.66 30.86
N LYS A 143 7.08 52.78 30.69
CA LYS A 143 7.18 53.84 31.71
C LYS A 143 5.84 54.51 31.96
N LYS A 144 5.04 54.75 30.91
CA LYS A 144 3.68 55.30 31.04
C LYS A 144 2.75 54.37 31.83
N TYR A 145 2.80 53.06 31.58
CA TYR A 145 1.96 52.09 32.30
C TYR A 145 2.43 51.87 33.74
N SER A 146 3.74 51.79 33.98
CA SER A 146 4.27 51.62 35.34
C SER A 146 3.98 52.83 36.25
N LYS A 147 3.93 54.04 35.67
CA LYS A 147 3.50 55.25 36.40
C LYS A 147 2.02 55.20 36.77
N ARG A 148 1.14 54.78 35.85
CA ARG A 148 -0.31 54.64 36.15
C ARG A 148 -0.61 53.57 37.19
N LEU A 149 0.12 52.45 37.18
CA LEU A 149 -0.05 51.41 38.21
C LEU A 149 0.29 51.93 39.61
N LYS A 150 1.30 52.80 39.74
CA LYS A 150 1.67 53.40 41.04
C LYS A 150 0.62 54.40 41.51
N ASP A 151 0.13 55.27 40.62
CA ASP A 151 -0.92 56.24 40.96
C ASP A 151 -2.22 55.53 41.41
N GLU A 152 -2.56 54.37 40.83
CA GLU A 152 -3.70 53.58 41.28
C GLU A 152 -3.44 52.86 42.61
N LEU A 153 -2.23 52.34 42.83
CA LEU A 153 -1.89 51.64 44.07
C LEU A 153 -1.92 52.58 45.27
N ASP A 154 -1.36 53.79 45.13
CA ASP A 154 -1.39 54.82 46.19
C ASP A 154 -2.83 55.31 46.48
N GLY A 155 -3.73 55.22 45.50
CA GLY A 155 -5.15 55.56 45.65
C GLY A 155 -5.99 54.47 46.35
N ILE A 156 -5.47 53.24 46.44
CA ILE A 156 -6.12 52.10 47.11
C ILE A 156 -5.63 51.94 48.56
N GLU A 157 -4.46 52.48 48.90
CA GLU A 157 -3.87 52.43 50.24
C GLU A 157 -4.31 53.60 51.18
N LEU A 158 -5.38 54.33 50.82
CA LEU A 158 -6.07 55.35 51.65
C LEU A 158 -7.48 54.89 52.05
#